data_AF-A0A1C6RRA3-F1
#
_entry.id   AF-A0A1C6RRA3-F1
#
_cell.length_a   1.000
_cell.length_b   1.000
_cell.length_c   1.000
_cell.angle_alpha   90.00
_cell.angle_beta   90.00
_cell.angle_gamma   90.00
#
_symmetry.space_group_name_H-M   'P 1'
#
loop_
_entity.id
_entity.type
_entity.pdbx_description
1 polymer ?
#
loop_
_entity_poly.entity_id
_entity_poly.type
_entity_poly.pdbx_seq_one_letter_code
_entity_poly.pdbx_strand_id
1 'polypeptide(L)'
;MSLAATRPPARRAVPLVVVLVLAACHRPAPPPPPSPPSPTAPAFVSEIRPVTEADVARSWRPGCPVGPDRLRLVRLNHWDFAGQPRVGALVVHEAVAAEVVTAFDTLFRQRFPIRQIRPVDDYAGDDAASMAADNTSGFNCRRAVTEGAASWSTHAYGRAIDVNPVENPYLFGGQVLPPAGAAYVDRGAYRPGMAVPDGVLVRAFAAVGWSWGGVWANPDYQHFTTGR
;
A
#
# COMPACT_ATOMS: atom_id res chain seq x y z
N MET A 1 -39.43 33.64 -108.06
CA MET A 1 -38.87 32.29 -108.29
C MET A 1 -37.38 32.33 -107.96
N SER A 2 -36.96 31.72 -106.85
CA SER A 2 -35.59 31.22 -106.67
C SER A 2 -35.53 30.34 -105.43
N LEU A 3 -35.24 29.05 -105.61
CA LEU A 3 -34.99 28.06 -104.56
C LEU A 3 -33.54 28.22 -104.07
N ALA A 4 -33.31 28.17 -102.75
CA ALA A 4 -31.97 27.93 -102.21
C ALA A 4 -32.00 27.21 -100.85
N ALA A 5 -31.82 25.89 -100.95
CA ALA A 5 -31.08 24.96 -100.09
C ALA A 5 -30.82 25.34 -98.61
N THR A 6 -31.45 24.56 -97.72
CA THR A 6 -31.14 24.44 -96.29
C THR A 6 -29.82 23.66 -96.09
N ARG A 7 -28.84 24.25 -95.41
CA ARG A 7 -27.61 23.56 -94.95
C ARG A 7 -27.87 22.77 -93.65
N PRO A 8 -27.27 21.58 -93.46
CA PRO A 8 -27.42 20.82 -92.22
C PRO A 8 -26.50 21.35 -91.11
N PRO A 9 -26.83 21.12 -89.83
CA PRO A 9 -26.02 21.60 -88.70
C PRO A 9 -24.76 20.74 -88.49
N ALA A 10 -23.67 21.41 -88.11
CA ALA A 10 -22.39 20.79 -87.78
C ALA A 10 -22.46 20.02 -86.45
N ARG A 11 -21.98 18.77 -86.44
CA ARG A 11 -21.88 17.94 -85.24
C ARG A 11 -20.69 18.38 -84.40
N ARG A 12 -20.93 18.77 -83.15
CA ARG A 12 -19.88 18.98 -82.13
C ARG A 12 -19.47 17.63 -81.54
N ALA A 13 -18.17 17.32 -81.59
CA ALA A 13 -17.60 16.17 -80.90
C ALA A 13 -17.41 16.49 -79.41
N VAL A 14 -17.89 15.62 -78.53
CA VAL A 14 -17.67 15.66 -77.08
C VAL A 14 -16.52 14.70 -76.77
N PRO A 15 -15.44 15.12 -76.07
CA PRO A 15 -14.38 14.19 -75.71
C PRO A 15 -14.85 13.27 -74.58
N LEU A 16 -14.64 11.97 -74.77
CA LEU A 16 -14.93 10.92 -73.78
C LEU A 16 -13.79 10.89 -72.76
N VAL A 17 -14.06 11.23 -71.51
CA VAL A 17 -13.13 11.01 -70.38
C VAL A 17 -13.30 9.58 -69.89
N VAL A 18 -12.28 8.74 -70.09
CA VAL A 18 -12.23 7.37 -69.57
C VAL A 18 -11.68 7.41 -68.14
N VAL A 19 -12.52 7.10 -67.15
CA VAL A 19 -12.11 6.92 -65.75
C VAL A 19 -11.75 5.45 -65.57
N LEU A 20 -10.47 5.16 -65.37
CA LEU A 20 -9.97 3.80 -65.10
C LEU A 20 -10.21 3.48 -63.60
N VAL A 21 -11.22 2.68 -63.30
CA VAL A 21 -11.46 2.17 -61.94
C VAL A 21 -10.60 0.92 -61.74
N LEU A 22 -9.48 1.05 -61.03
CA LEU A 22 -8.68 -0.09 -60.58
C LEU A 22 -9.41 -0.79 -59.43
N ALA A 23 -10.06 -1.93 -59.73
CA ALA A 23 -10.61 -2.81 -58.72
C ALA A 23 -9.47 -3.54 -57.99
N ALA A 24 -8.99 -2.98 -56.88
CA ALA A 24 -8.06 -3.66 -55.99
C ALA A 24 -8.79 -4.74 -55.20
N CYS A 25 -8.48 -6.02 -55.48
CA CYS A 25 -8.91 -7.15 -54.67
C CYS A 25 -8.38 -7.01 -53.24
N HIS A 26 -9.20 -6.50 -52.32
CA HIS A 26 -8.87 -6.44 -50.90
C HIS A 26 -8.99 -7.85 -50.31
N ARG A 27 -7.86 -8.51 -50.08
CA ARG A 27 -7.83 -9.72 -49.24
C ARG A 27 -8.02 -9.30 -47.79
N PRO A 28 -9.02 -9.84 -47.07
CA PRO A 28 -9.16 -9.56 -45.64
C PRO A 28 -7.92 -10.05 -44.91
N ALA A 29 -7.34 -9.19 -44.06
CA ALA A 29 -6.20 -9.55 -43.24
C ALA A 29 -6.58 -10.69 -42.27
N PRO A 30 -5.67 -11.65 -42.01
CA PRO A 30 -5.92 -12.67 -41.00
C PRO A 30 -6.15 -12.03 -39.62
N PRO A 31 -7.01 -12.61 -38.77
CA PRO A 31 -7.25 -12.09 -37.43
C PRO A 31 -5.95 -12.09 -36.62
N PRO A 32 -5.75 -11.08 -35.75
CA PRO A 32 -4.57 -11.05 -34.89
C PRO A 32 -4.55 -12.28 -33.97
N PRO A 33 -3.36 -12.78 -33.62
CA PRO A 33 -3.23 -13.88 -32.67
C PRO A 33 -3.87 -13.51 -31.32
N PRO A 34 -4.37 -14.50 -30.56
CA PRO A 34 -4.92 -14.26 -29.23
C PRO A 34 -3.83 -13.65 -28.32
N SER A 35 -4.19 -12.61 -27.58
CA SER A 35 -3.30 -12.00 -26.59
C SER A 35 -2.88 -13.03 -25.53
N PRO A 36 -1.63 -13.01 -25.05
CA PRO A 36 -1.21 -13.86 -23.93
C PRO A 36 -2.09 -13.59 -22.70
N PRO A 37 -2.33 -14.60 -21.85
CA PRO A 37 -3.08 -14.39 -20.61
C PRO A 37 -2.37 -13.34 -19.76
N SER A 38 -3.13 -12.34 -19.30
CA SER A 38 -2.62 -11.37 -18.34
C SER A 38 -2.07 -12.09 -17.11
N PRO A 39 -0.90 -11.71 -16.58
CA PRO A 39 -0.37 -12.34 -15.37
C PRO A 39 -1.40 -12.18 -14.25
N THR A 40 -1.75 -13.29 -13.60
CA THR A 40 -2.63 -13.30 -12.43
C THR A 40 -1.98 -12.45 -11.34
N ALA A 41 -2.74 -11.51 -10.75
CA ALA A 41 -2.25 -10.72 -9.63
C ALA A 41 -1.77 -11.65 -8.49
N PRO A 42 -0.65 -11.34 -7.81
CA PRO A 42 -0.15 -12.17 -6.73
C PRO A 42 -1.20 -12.29 -5.62
N ALA A 43 -1.36 -13.48 -5.06
CA ALA A 43 -2.22 -13.72 -3.91
C ALA A 43 -1.55 -13.24 -2.61
N PHE A 44 -2.38 -12.94 -1.60
CA PHE A 44 -1.88 -12.72 -0.24
C PHE A 44 -1.39 -14.04 0.35
N VAL A 45 -0.21 -14.02 0.98
CA VAL A 45 0.42 -15.18 1.62
C VAL A 45 0.98 -14.73 2.97
N SER A 46 0.75 -15.55 4.00
CA SER A 46 1.30 -15.32 5.33
C SER A 46 1.71 -16.63 6.01
N GLU A 47 2.60 -16.51 6.98
CA GLU A 47 3.07 -17.58 7.83
C GLU A 47 3.25 -17.03 9.26
N ILE A 48 2.81 -17.80 10.26
CA ILE A 48 3.00 -17.48 11.67
C ILE A 48 3.89 -18.57 12.26
N ARG A 49 5.00 -18.18 12.89
CA ARG A 49 5.86 -19.10 13.64
C ARG A 49 6.18 -18.59 15.05
N PRO A 50 6.54 -19.48 15.98
CA PRO A 50 7.13 -19.08 17.25
C PRO A 50 8.35 -18.18 17.06
N VAL A 51 8.51 -17.24 17.98
CA VAL A 51 9.71 -16.40 18.12
C VAL A 51 10.74 -17.14 18.95
N THR A 52 11.99 -17.07 18.53
CA THR A 52 13.16 -17.48 19.31
C THR A 52 13.80 -16.26 19.97
N GLU A 53 14.64 -16.45 20.99
CA GLU A 53 15.40 -15.34 21.59
C GLU A 53 16.25 -14.59 20.55
N ALA A 54 16.76 -15.29 19.53
CA ALA A 54 17.55 -14.69 18.46
C ALA A 54 16.75 -13.72 17.58
N ASP A 55 15.45 -13.94 17.42
CA ASP A 55 14.58 -13.07 16.61
C ASP A 55 14.31 -11.70 17.29
N VAL A 56 14.54 -11.61 18.61
CA VAL A 56 14.25 -10.42 19.44
C VAL A 56 15.44 -10.04 20.34
N ALA A 57 16.65 -10.44 19.98
CA ALA A 57 17.84 -10.31 20.82
C ALA A 57 18.21 -8.85 21.15
N ARG A 58 17.75 -7.89 20.34
CA ARG A 58 18.00 -6.45 20.51
C ARG A 58 16.77 -5.66 20.94
N SER A 59 15.58 -6.20 20.72
CA SER A 59 14.28 -5.58 21.01
C SER A 59 13.60 -6.13 22.28
N TRP A 60 14.19 -7.15 22.91
CA TRP A 60 13.76 -7.75 24.19
C TRP A 60 14.89 -7.82 25.22
N ARG A 61 14.56 -7.79 26.51
CA ARG A 61 15.49 -7.99 27.64
C ARG A 61 14.75 -8.49 28.89
N PRO A 62 15.45 -9.06 29.90
CA PRO A 62 14.84 -9.35 31.20
C PRO A 62 14.12 -8.13 31.80
N GLY A 63 12.90 -8.34 32.30
CA GLY A 63 12.03 -7.28 32.81
C GLY A 63 11.00 -6.75 31.80
N CYS A 64 11.08 -7.16 30.53
CA CYS A 64 9.99 -6.97 29.57
C CYS A 64 8.70 -7.68 30.04
N PRO A 65 7.52 -7.11 29.79
CA PRO A 65 6.27 -7.64 30.33
C PRO A 65 5.80 -8.93 29.64
N VAL A 66 6.37 -9.26 28.48
CA VAL A 66 6.04 -10.44 27.69
C VAL A 66 7.33 -11.14 27.27
N GLY A 67 7.41 -12.46 27.47
CA GLY A 67 8.55 -13.29 27.07
C GLY A 67 8.51 -13.66 25.57
N PRO A 68 9.65 -14.02 24.96
CA PRO A 68 9.71 -14.42 23.54
C PRO A 68 8.79 -15.60 23.19
N ASP A 69 8.57 -16.51 24.14
CA ASP A 69 7.67 -17.67 24.02
C ASP A 69 6.20 -17.30 23.74
N ARG A 70 5.78 -16.10 24.18
CA ARG A 70 4.43 -15.54 23.97
C ARG A 70 4.34 -14.69 22.70
N LEU A 71 5.44 -14.51 21.98
CA LEU A 71 5.50 -13.75 20.73
C LEU A 71 5.46 -14.68 19.51
N ARG A 72 5.01 -14.13 18.38
CA ARG A 72 4.98 -14.79 17.08
C ARG A 72 5.57 -13.87 16.03
N LEU A 73 6.35 -14.47 15.13
CA LEU A 73 6.81 -13.81 13.93
C LEU A 73 5.79 -14.09 12.83
N VAL A 74 5.17 -13.03 12.33
CA VAL A 74 4.21 -13.05 11.23
C VAL A 74 4.92 -12.57 9.99
N ARG A 75 5.23 -13.50 9.09
CA ARG A 75 5.81 -13.21 7.78
C ARG A 75 4.67 -13.10 6.77
N LEU A 76 4.61 -12.01 6.01
CA LEU A 76 3.53 -11.74 5.06
C LEU A 76 4.00 -10.92 3.87
N ASN A 77 3.26 -10.97 2.76
CA ASN A 77 3.48 -10.06 1.63
C ASN A 77 2.63 -8.78 1.71
N HIS A 78 3.16 -7.69 1.15
CA HIS A 78 2.52 -6.37 1.08
C HIS A 78 2.85 -5.69 -0.25
N TRP A 79 2.13 -4.62 -0.59
CA TRP A 79 2.48 -3.76 -1.71
C TRP A 79 3.38 -2.62 -1.22
N ASP A 80 4.50 -2.38 -1.90
CA ASP A 80 5.27 -1.15 -1.68
C ASP A 80 4.67 0.04 -2.43
N PHE A 81 5.23 1.23 -2.20
CA PHE A 81 4.80 2.46 -2.86
C PHE A 81 5.00 2.47 -4.39
N ALA A 82 5.84 1.57 -4.93
CA ALA A 82 5.98 1.36 -6.37
C ALA A 82 4.97 0.33 -6.92
N GLY A 83 4.06 -0.16 -6.07
CA GLY A 83 3.07 -1.15 -6.45
C GLY A 83 3.67 -2.54 -6.69
N GLN A 84 4.85 -2.84 -6.12
CA GLN A 84 5.49 -4.14 -6.22
C GLN A 84 5.20 -4.99 -4.97
N PRO A 85 4.96 -6.30 -5.12
CA PRO A 85 4.79 -7.17 -3.98
C PRO A 85 6.13 -7.37 -3.28
N ARG A 86 6.17 -7.09 -1.98
CA ARG A 86 7.32 -7.30 -1.09
C ARG A 86 6.94 -8.26 0.01
N VAL A 87 7.94 -8.84 0.66
CA VAL A 87 7.73 -9.69 1.85
C VAL A 87 8.40 -9.01 3.02
N GLY A 88 7.75 -9.05 4.17
CA GLY A 88 8.29 -8.54 5.43
C GLY A 88 7.81 -9.35 6.61
N ALA A 89 8.21 -8.94 7.81
CA ALA A 89 7.91 -9.65 9.04
C ALA A 89 7.58 -8.70 10.20
N LEU A 90 6.54 -9.03 10.95
CA LEU A 90 6.17 -8.41 12.21
C LEU A 90 6.42 -9.39 13.35
N VAL A 91 6.78 -8.88 14.52
CA VAL A 91 6.72 -9.65 15.77
C VAL A 91 5.55 -9.11 16.58
N VAL A 92 4.63 -9.98 17.00
CA VAL A 92 3.43 -9.61 17.77
C VAL A 92 3.12 -10.67 18.82
N HIS A 93 2.24 -10.36 19.77
CA HIS A 93 1.76 -11.31 20.76
C HIS A 93 0.96 -12.44 20.08
N GLU A 94 1.11 -13.67 20.55
CA GLU A 94 0.44 -14.84 19.95
C GLU A 94 -1.08 -14.68 19.82
N ALA A 95 -1.70 -14.05 20.82
CA ALA A 95 -3.15 -13.82 20.88
C ALA A 95 -3.68 -12.93 19.75
N VAL A 96 -2.85 -12.09 19.14
CA VAL A 96 -3.28 -11.14 18.10
C VAL A 96 -2.72 -11.49 16.71
N ALA A 97 -1.90 -12.53 16.59
CA ALA A 97 -1.22 -12.86 15.34
C ALA A 97 -2.19 -13.11 14.16
N ALA A 98 -3.31 -13.78 14.43
CA ALA A 98 -4.34 -14.04 13.41
C ALA A 98 -5.12 -12.77 13.00
N GLU A 99 -5.36 -11.85 13.95
CA GLU A 99 -5.99 -10.56 13.68
C GLU A 99 -5.10 -9.71 12.76
N VAL A 100 -3.80 -9.69 13.04
CA VAL A 100 -2.80 -9.01 12.20
C VAL A 100 -2.80 -9.56 10.79
N VAL A 101 -2.80 -10.89 10.61
CA VAL A 101 -2.91 -11.50 9.28
C VAL A 101 -4.19 -11.04 8.55
N THR A 102 -5.32 -10.99 9.27
CA THR A 102 -6.62 -10.57 8.70
C THR A 102 -6.63 -9.09 8.27
N ALA A 103 -6.05 -8.21 9.10
CA ALA A 103 -5.90 -6.80 8.77
C ALA A 103 -5.01 -6.62 7.53
N PHE A 104 -3.85 -7.27 7.48
CA PHE A 104 -2.91 -7.15 6.36
C PHE A 104 -3.40 -7.81 5.07
N ASP A 105 -4.19 -8.89 5.13
CA ASP A 105 -4.89 -9.43 3.95
C ASP A 105 -5.83 -8.38 3.36
N THR A 106 -6.59 -7.69 4.21
CA THR A 106 -7.46 -6.59 3.77
C THR A 106 -6.66 -5.47 3.11
N LEU A 107 -5.55 -5.04 3.72
CA LEU A 107 -4.66 -4.03 3.15
C LEU A 107 -4.08 -4.46 1.80
N PHE A 108 -3.66 -5.72 1.69
CA PHE A 108 -3.10 -6.29 0.47
C PHE A 108 -4.12 -6.32 -0.68
N ARG A 109 -5.36 -6.78 -0.40
CA ARG A 109 -6.46 -6.81 -1.38
C ARG A 109 -6.84 -5.41 -1.85
N GLN A 110 -6.78 -4.43 -0.96
CA GLN A 110 -7.05 -3.02 -1.26
C GLN A 110 -5.84 -2.28 -1.84
N ARG A 111 -4.72 -2.98 -2.07
CA ARG A 111 -3.45 -2.42 -2.58
C ARG A 111 -2.95 -1.21 -1.78
N PHE A 112 -3.19 -1.20 -0.47
CA PHE A 112 -2.67 -0.15 0.41
C PHE A 112 -1.13 -0.22 0.45
N PRO A 113 -0.41 0.87 0.14
CA PRO A 113 1.05 0.84 0.09
C PRO A 113 1.66 0.89 1.49
N ILE A 114 2.63 0.02 1.73
CA ILE A 114 3.44 -0.02 2.94
C ILE A 114 4.90 0.07 2.52
N ARG A 115 5.67 0.98 3.12
CA ARG A 115 7.06 1.24 2.71
C ARG A 115 7.94 0.01 2.86
N GLN A 116 7.89 -0.57 4.05
CA GLN A 116 8.57 -1.81 4.42
C GLN A 116 8.00 -2.32 5.74
N ILE A 117 8.24 -3.61 6.00
CA ILE A 117 7.83 -4.27 7.24
C ILE A 117 9.02 -5.09 7.74
N ARG A 118 9.61 -4.67 8.87
CA ARG A 118 10.74 -5.35 9.50
C ARG A 118 10.57 -5.38 11.03
N PRO A 119 11.05 -6.43 11.71
CA PRO A 119 11.18 -6.40 13.16
C PRO A 119 12.05 -5.22 13.61
N VAL A 120 11.73 -4.60 14.75
CA VAL A 120 12.56 -3.51 15.30
C VAL A 120 13.94 -4.02 15.76
N ASP A 121 14.08 -5.35 15.89
CA ASP A 121 15.37 -6.00 16.13
C ASP A 121 16.42 -5.68 15.06
N ASP A 122 16.01 -5.55 13.79
CA ASP A 122 16.87 -5.16 12.67
C ASP A 122 17.47 -3.74 12.84
N TYR A 123 16.86 -2.93 13.70
CA TYR A 123 17.28 -1.59 14.06
C TYR A 123 17.93 -1.55 15.46
N ALA A 124 18.39 -2.70 15.95
CA ALA A 124 18.97 -2.86 17.28
C ALA A 124 18.04 -2.43 18.44
N GLY A 125 16.72 -2.51 18.25
CA GLY A 125 15.74 -2.05 19.23
C GLY A 125 15.49 -0.53 19.22
N ASP A 126 16.16 0.21 18.34
CA ASP A 126 16.03 1.67 18.22
C ASP A 126 14.74 2.04 17.48
N ASP A 127 13.78 2.54 18.25
CA ASP A 127 12.48 3.00 17.76
C ASP A 127 12.59 4.22 16.83
N ALA A 128 13.49 5.15 17.13
CA ALA A 128 13.67 6.36 16.33
C ALA A 128 14.31 6.02 14.97
N ALA A 129 15.27 5.08 14.95
CA ALA A 129 15.85 4.59 13.71
C ALA A 129 14.81 3.83 12.85
N SER A 130 13.98 2.98 13.46
CA SER A 130 12.88 2.29 12.80
C SER A 130 11.87 3.27 12.19
N MET A 131 11.44 4.27 12.96
CA MET A 131 10.54 5.32 12.47
C MET A 131 11.16 6.16 11.34
N ALA A 132 12.41 6.58 11.48
CA ALA A 132 13.11 7.36 10.45
C ALA A 132 13.28 6.58 9.14
N ALA A 133 13.36 5.25 9.21
CA ALA A 133 13.35 4.37 8.05
C ALA A 133 11.94 4.11 7.48
N ASP A 134 10.90 4.72 8.04
CA ASP A 134 9.51 4.53 7.63
C ASP A 134 9.08 3.05 7.72
N ASN A 135 9.53 2.38 8.78
CA ASN A 135 9.29 0.96 8.98
C ASN A 135 7.96 0.69 9.66
N THR A 136 7.10 -0.11 9.03
CA THR A 136 5.92 -0.66 9.71
C THR A 136 6.36 -1.77 10.66
N SER A 137 6.04 -1.63 11.95
CA SER A 137 6.64 -2.45 13.00
C SER A 137 5.66 -2.81 14.12
N GLY A 138 5.92 -3.94 14.80
CA GLY A 138 5.13 -4.43 15.93
C GLY A 138 5.89 -4.34 17.25
N PHE A 139 6.22 -5.49 17.83
CA PHE A 139 6.90 -5.60 19.12
C PHE A 139 8.21 -4.80 19.21
N ASN A 140 8.33 -4.02 20.29
CA ASN A 140 9.55 -3.40 20.76
C ASN A 140 9.43 -3.18 22.28
N CYS A 141 10.28 -3.81 23.08
CA CYS A 141 10.21 -3.68 24.53
C CYS A 141 10.79 -2.36 25.03
N ARG A 142 9.96 -1.31 24.99
CA ARG A 142 10.31 0.04 25.43
C ARG A 142 9.25 0.67 26.32
N ARG A 143 9.66 1.71 27.04
CA ARG A 143 8.73 2.58 27.76
C ARG A 143 7.88 3.39 26.76
N ALA A 144 6.68 3.75 27.17
CA ALA A 144 5.83 4.64 26.39
C ALA A 144 6.49 6.04 26.31
N VAL A 145 6.37 6.68 25.15
CA VAL A 145 6.71 8.09 24.96
C VAL A 145 5.43 8.87 25.24
N THR A 146 5.23 9.31 26.48
CA THR A 146 4.00 9.97 26.92
C THR A 146 4.29 10.94 28.06
N GLU A 147 3.33 11.81 28.36
CA GLU A 147 3.37 12.65 29.56
C GLU A 147 2.88 11.83 30.76
N GLY A 148 3.62 11.89 31.88
CA GLY A 148 3.21 11.25 33.14
C GLY A 148 4.14 10.12 33.60
N ALA A 149 3.59 9.21 34.42
CA ALA A 149 4.36 8.15 35.05
C ALA A 149 4.87 7.12 34.02
N ALA A 150 6.09 6.63 34.25
CA ALA A 150 6.71 5.65 33.36
C ALA A 150 5.87 4.36 33.28
N SER A 151 5.34 4.08 32.10
CA SER A 151 4.61 2.86 31.77
C SER A 151 5.27 2.14 30.59
N TRP A 152 4.92 0.86 30.40
CA TRP A 152 5.32 0.13 29.21
C TRP A 152 4.50 0.61 28.00
N SER A 153 5.16 0.73 26.85
CA SER A 153 4.45 0.92 25.58
C SER A 153 3.62 -0.33 25.26
N THR A 154 2.49 -0.19 24.56
CA THR A 154 1.72 -1.34 24.08
C THR A 154 2.53 -2.21 23.10
N HIS A 155 3.55 -1.64 22.44
CA HIS A 155 4.55 -2.39 21.67
C HIS A 155 5.33 -3.38 22.53
N ALA A 156 5.59 -3.08 23.80
CA ALA A 156 6.29 -3.99 24.71
C ALA A 156 5.46 -5.22 25.08
N TYR A 157 4.14 -5.17 24.86
CA TYR A 157 3.24 -6.31 25.01
C TYR A 157 3.00 -7.06 23.70
N GLY A 158 3.54 -6.57 22.57
CA GLY A 158 3.30 -7.13 21.24
C GLY A 158 1.88 -6.91 20.72
N ARG A 159 1.16 -5.90 21.23
CA ARG A 159 -0.25 -5.63 20.91
C ARG A 159 -0.49 -4.31 20.19
N ALA A 160 0.57 -3.76 19.61
CA ALA A 160 0.50 -2.56 18.80
C ALA A 160 1.30 -2.72 17.51
N ILE A 161 0.88 -1.98 16.49
CA ILE A 161 1.54 -1.87 15.21
C ILE A 161 1.58 -0.40 14.83
N ASP A 162 2.76 0.08 14.47
CA ASP A 162 2.97 1.39 13.85
C ASP A 162 3.10 1.19 12.34
N VAL A 163 2.33 1.93 11.52
CA VAL A 163 2.29 1.77 10.05
C VAL A 163 2.76 3.03 9.34
N ASN A 164 3.74 2.89 8.45
CA ASN A 164 4.38 3.97 7.67
C ASN A 164 4.61 5.26 8.49
N PRO A 165 5.50 5.24 9.50
CA PRO A 165 5.73 6.37 10.40
C PRO A 165 5.93 7.74 9.71
N VAL A 166 6.53 7.79 8.51
CA VAL A 166 6.70 9.06 7.78
C VAL A 166 5.37 9.57 7.25
N GLU A 167 4.55 8.71 6.64
CA GLU A 167 3.20 9.09 6.20
C GLU A 167 2.24 9.34 7.39
N ASN A 168 2.52 8.70 8.53
CA ASN A 168 1.67 8.67 9.72
C ASN A 168 2.44 9.06 10.99
N PRO A 169 2.94 10.30 11.09
CA PRO A 169 3.77 10.69 12.22
C PRO A 169 3.01 10.72 13.55
N TYR A 170 3.76 10.52 14.62
CA TYR A 170 3.31 10.85 15.97
C TYR A 170 3.52 12.33 16.27
N LEU A 171 2.47 13.00 16.73
CA LEU A 171 2.49 14.40 17.17
C LEU A 171 2.53 14.45 18.69
N PHE A 172 3.69 14.81 19.26
CA PHE A 172 3.89 14.81 20.70
C PHE A 172 4.81 15.95 21.14
N GLY A 173 4.43 16.66 22.20
CA GLY A 173 5.24 17.75 22.76
C GLY A 173 5.59 18.86 21.77
N GLY A 174 4.72 19.12 20.79
CA GLY A 174 4.97 20.08 19.70
C GLY A 174 5.92 19.59 18.61
N GLN A 175 6.34 18.32 18.66
CA GLN A 175 7.22 17.70 17.67
C GLN A 175 6.44 16.78 16.72
N VAL A 176 7.04 16.53 15.56
CA VAL A 176 6.58 15.53 14.59
C VAL A 176 7.63 14.41 14.54
N LEU A 177 7.21 13.19 14.84
CA LEU A 177 8.09 12.02 14.93
C LEU A 177 7.64 10.97 13.90
N PRO A 178 8.50 10.61 12.93
CA PRO A 178 9.81 11.19 12.62
C PRO A 178 9.68 12.59 11.98
N PRO A 179 10.75 13.44 12.00
CA PRO A 179 10.70 14.79 11.43
C PRO A 179 10.29 14.84 9.95
N ALA A 180 10.64 13.82 9.16
CA ALA A 180 10.23 13.71 7.77
C ALA A 180 8.70 13.65 7.59
N GLY A 181 7.96 13.24 8.63
CA GLY A 181 6.50 13.21 8.62
C GLY A 181 5.83 14.58 8.71
N ALA A 182 6.59 15.67 8.92
CA ALA A 182 6.03 17.03 8.97
C ALA A 182 5.20 17.37 7.72
N ALA A 183 5.60 16.85 6.56
CA ALA A 183 4.89 17.04 5.30
C ALA A 183 3.47 16.45 5.32
N TYR A 184 3.21 15.46 6.18
CA TYR A 184 1.96 14.69 6.19
C TYR A 184 0.95 15.20 7.22
N VAL A 185 1.33 16.02 8.19
CA VAL A 185 0.50 16.43 9.36
C VAL A 185 -0.95 16.74 8.97
N ASP A 186 -1.16 17.52 7.91
CA ASP A 186 -2.49 17.79 7.35
C ASP A 186 -3.13 16.52 6.75
N ARG A 187 -4.09 15.94 7.49
CA ARG A 187 -4.84 14.76 7.06
C ARG A 187 -5.84 15.05 5.93
N GLY A 188 -6.17 16.32 5.67
CA GLY A 188 -7.03 16.73 4.55
C GLY A 188 -6.32 16.65 3.19
N ALA A 189 -5.01 16.84 3.18
CA ALA A 189 -4.15 16.65 2.01
C ALA A 189 -3.75 15.17 1.83
N TYR A 190 -4.74 14.31 1.66
CA TYR A 190 -4.54 12.85 1.60
C TYR A 190 -3.54 12.44 0.50
N ARG A 191 -2.64 11.53 0.87
CA ARG A 191 -1.67 10.86 0.00
C ARG A 191 -1.67 9.36 0.30
N PRO A 192 -1.27 8.51 -0.66
CA PRO A 192 -1.17 7.06 -0.44
C PRO A 192 -0.31 6.74 0.80
N GLY A 193 -0.70 5.71 1.55
CA GLY A 193 0.01 5.29 2.76
C GLY A 193 -0.43 5.99 4.05
N MET A 194 -1.28 7.02 3.97
CA MET A 194 -1.80 7.73 5.14
C MET A 194 -2.97 7.00 5.82
N ALA A 195 -2.95 6.98 7.14
CA ALA A 195 -4.10 6.74 8.01
C ALA A 195 -4.93 8.02 8.09
N VAL A 196 -6.20 7.91 7.72
CA VAL A 196 -7.21 8.96 7.81
C VAL A 196 -8.50 8.37 8.35
N PRO A 197 -9.39 9.18 8.99
CA PRO A 197 -10.70 8.72 9.41
C PRO A 197 -11.43 8.01 8.26
N ASP A 198 -12.07 6.88 8.57
CA ASP A 198 -12.74 6.02 7.61
C ASP A 198 -11.88 5.51 6.44
N GLY A 199 -10.56 5.73 6.45
CA GLY A 199 -9.65 5.24 5.42
C GLY A 199 -9.46 3.72 5.45
N VAL A 200 -8.93 3.14 4.36
CA VAL A 200 -8.69 1.69 4.24
C VAL A 200 -7.88 1.15 5.41
N LEU A 201 -6.80 1.85 5.79
CA LEU A 201 -5.93 1.43 6.88
C LEU A 201 -6.67 1.38 8.22
N VAL A 202 -7.37 2.46 8.59
CA VAL A 202 -8.11 2.55 9.85
C VAL A 202 -9.23 1.52 9.90
N ARG A 203 -9.98 1.33 8.80
CA ARG A 203 -11.05 0.32 8.74
C ARG A 203 -10.53 -1.10 8.84
N ALA A 204 -9.38 -1.42 8.24
CA ALA A 204 -8.80 -2.76 8.29
C ALA A 204 -8.46 -3.18 9.73
N PHE A 205 -7.86 -2.28 10.51
CA PHE A 205 -7.60 -2.51 11.93
C PHE A 205 -8.87 -2.48 12.79
N ALA A 206 -9.79 -1.54 12.53
CA ALA A 206 -11.06 -1.50 13.25
C ALA A 206 -11.90 -2.78 13.08
N ALA A 207 -11.86 -3.40 11.89
CA ALA A 207 -12.58 -4.63 11.59
C ALA A 207 -12.10 -5.84 12.44
N VAL A 208 -10.87 -5.79 12.96
CA VAL A 208 -10.33 -6.80 13.88
C VAL A 208 -10.33 -6.31 15.34
N GLY A 209 -11.06 -5.24 15.65
CA GLY A 209 -11.25 -4.74 17.01
C GLY A 209 -10.13 -3.82 17.53
N TRP A 210 -9.23 -3.36 16.67
CA TRP A 210 -8.13 -2.48 17.07
C TRP A 210 -8.56 -1.00 17.04
N SER A 211 -8.01 -0.23 17.96
CA SER A 211 -8.16 1.23 18.03
C SER A 211 -7.02 1.93 17.32
N TRP A 212 -7.29 3.13 16.80
CA TRP A 212 -6.30 3.97 16.12
C TRP A 212 -5.88 5.16 17.00
N GLY A 213 -4.58 5.45 17.07
CA GLY A 213 -4.02 6.55 17.86
C GLY A 213 -4.26 7.95 17.29
N GLY A 214 -4.70 8.04 16.03
CA GLY A 214 -4.99 9.32 15.38
C GLY A 214 -6.17 10.11 15.99
N VAL A 215 -6.97 9.49 16.87
CA VAL A 215 -8.08 10.14 17.58
C VAL A 215 -7.72 10.63 18.99
N TRP A 216 -6.47 10.45 19.41
CA TRP A 216 -6.01 10.92 20.72
C TRP A 216 -5.78 12.44 20.73
N ALA A 217 -5.72 13.03 21.93
CA ALA A 217 -5.46 14.47 22.09
C ALA A 217 -4.11 14.90 21.49
N ASN A 218 -3.10 14.04 21.63
CA ASN A 218 -1.82 14.11 20.91
C ASN A 218 -1.85 12.98 19.86
N PRO A 219 -2.23 13.26 18.60
CA PRO A 219 -2.47 12.22 17.61
C PRO A 219 -1.23 11.40 17.33
N ASP A 220 -1.37 10.08 17.44
CA ASP A 220 -0.38 9.11 17.00
C ASP A 220 -0.90 8.41 15.75
N TYR A 221 -0.64 8.98 14.57
CA TYR A 221 -1.26 8.52 13.34
C TYR A 221 -0.77 7.14 12.90
N GLN A 222 0.46 6.76 13.25
CA GLN A 222 1.02 5.45 12.91
C GLN A 222 0.38 4.34 13.74
N HIS A 223 -0.10 4.66 14.95
CA HIS A 223 -0.32 3.69 15.99
C HIS A 223 -1.69 3.01 15.94
N PHE A 224 -1.69 1.69 15.92
CA PHE A 224 -2.86 0.84 16.06
C PHE A 224 -2.65 -0.12 17.22
N THR A 225 -3.67 -0.31 18.07
CA THR A 225 -3.51 -1.11 19.29
C THR A 225 -4.78 -1.83 19.72
N THR A 226 -4.64 -2.94 20.44
CA THR A 226 -5.73 -3.69 21.08
C THR A 226 -5.36 -4.12 22.50
N GLY A 227 -6.35 -4.16 23.40
CA GLY A 227 -6.22 -4.61 24.78
C GLY A 227 -5.22 -3.79 25.61
N ARG A 228 -5.74 -2.95 26.52
CA ARG A 228 -4.92 -2.30 27.56
C ARG A 228 -4.54 -3.27 28.65
#